data_AF-A0A1Q9DEV0-F1
#
_entry.id   AF-A0A1Q9DEV0-F1
#
_cell.length_a   1.000
_cell.length_b   1.000
_cell.length_c   1.000
_cell.angle_alpha   90.00
_cell.angle_beta   90.00
_cell.angle_gamma   90.00
#
_symmetry.space_group_name_H-M   'P 1'
#
loop_
_entity.id
_entity.type
_entity.pdbx_description
1 polymer ?
#
loop_
_entity_poly.entity_id
_entity_poly.type
_entity_poly.pdbx_seq_one_letter_code
_entity_poly.pdbx_strand_id
1 'polypeptide(L)'
;MAVSAPSLTAKLVSEFVGTFLLVLTVGCNVLGSTSTWGGVSIAFVLMVSIYAMGAISGANFNPAVSVTLGISKSMGGPGLDWKTVGQYSAVQTLAGISAAVCYCLLYGRSFNLTPSEGFGWLNAGLCETLYTFVLTFVVLNVAAARKNAIERNEYYGMAIGLVIIAGAYGAGAVSGGCFNPAVALAVDVSSAARGFGWCVPYVLFELAGAAAASALFKLVRPEDFGGERSGQAELLSEFLGTFVLVLTVGLNVLAKSPAGALSIAAALTAMIYAVGDVSGAHFNPAVTLAILASGRSAQLTPVKASMYVAAQICGGIVAAAMYTFIYVGQTFPLGPVAGSTWSQVVVAEAIFTFLLSFVVLCVAVSSRTKSSQMFGLLIGSCVTVGGFAIGGISGGSLNPAVSVGIASANLLNGGLFYTALIYSALELTGGAIAAGVFRLTHDVDLDSAEKEKLVA
;
A
#
# COMPACT_ATOMS: atom_id res chain seq x y z
N MET A 1 33.21 17.24 7.47
CA MET A 1 33.45 17.57 6.05
C MET A 1 32.10 17.65 5.34
N ALA A 2 31.83 18.69 4.57
CA ALA A 2 30.62 18.72 3.74
C ALA A 2 30.75 17.63 2.67
N VAL A 3 29.81 16.68 2.64
CA VAL A 3 29.79 15.63 1.61
C VAL A 3 29.47 16.28 0.27
N SER A 4 30.33 16.08 -0.73
CA SER A 4 30.11 16.62 -2.08
C SER A 4 28.84 16.02 -2.70
N ALA A 5 28.07 16.83 -3.43
CA ALA A 5 26.92 16.34 -4.17
C ALA A 5 27.34 15.29 -5.22
N PRO A 6 26.55 14.21 -5.42
CA PRO A 6 26.84 13.20 -6.43
C PRO A 6 26.89 13.80 -7.84
N SER A 7 27.88 13.36 -8.64
CA SER A 7 27.98 13.74 -10.06
C SER A 7 26.81 13.19 -10.87
N LEU A 8 26.52 13.81 -12.03
CA LEU A 8 25.50 13.29 -12.95
C LEU A 8 25.81 11.83 -13.35
N THR A 9 27.06 11.50 -13.63
CA THR A 9 27.47 10.12 -13.96
C THR A 9 27.14 9.16 -12.83
N ALA A 10 27.44 9.51 -11.57
CA ALA A 10 27.11 8.65 -10.43
C ALA A 10 25.59 8.42 -10.30
N LYS A 11 24.79 9.46 -10.53
CA LYS A 11 23.33 9.38 -10.54
C LYS A 11 22.81 8.44 -11.63
N LEU A 12 23.28 8.60 -12.87
CA LEU A 12 22.83 7.79 -14.01
C LEU A 12 23.27 6.33 -13.88
N VAL A 13 24.50 6.08 -13.40
CA VAL A 13 24.97 4.71 -13.13
C VAL A 13 24.16 4.06 -12.01
N SER A 14 23.83 4.82 -10.96
CA SER A 14 22.96 4.33 -9.89
C SER A 14 21.58 3.93 -10.42
N GLU A 15 20.92 4.78 -11.21
CA GLU A 15 19.63 4.49 -11.83
C GLU A 15 19.72 3.27 -12.76
N PHE A 16 20.80 3.15 -13.52
CA PHE A 16 21.05 1.97 -14.36
C PHE A 16 21.14 0.69 -13.52
N VAL A 17 21.99 0.67 -12.49
CA VAL A 17 22.23 -0.53 -11.67
C VAL A 17 20.96 -0.96 -10.95
N GLY A 18 20.22 -0.03 -10.34
CA GLY A 18 18.99 -0.36 -9.63
C GLY A 18 17.89 -0.89 -10.55
N THR A 19 17.66 -0.24 -11.70
CA THR A 19 16.66 -0.75 -12.66
C THR A 19 17.10 -2.07 -13.29
N PHE A 20 18.39 -2.25 -13.57
CA PHE A 20 18.92 -3.51 -14.10
C PHE A 20 18.65 -4.65 -13.12
N LEU A 21 19.00 -4.49 -11.84
CA LEU A 21 18.78 -5.50 -10.81
C LEU A 21 17.28 -5.80 -10.65
N LEU A 22 16.43 -4.77 -10.62
CA LEU A 22 14.98 -4.92 -10.55
C LEU A 22 14.44 -5.76 -11.70
N VAL A 23 14.70 -5.37 -12.95
CA VAL A 23 14.16 -6.03 -14.15
C VAL A 23 14.74 -7.44 -14.31
N LEU A 24 16.02 -7.64 -13.95
CA LEU A 24 16.63 -8.96 -13.95
C LEU A 24 15.92 -9.89 -12.97
N THR A 25 15.66 -9.43 -11.75
CA THR A 25 14.90 -10.19 -10.74
C THR A 25 13.47 -10.49 -11.19
N VAL A 26 12.79 -9.56 -11.88
CA VAL A 26 11.47 -9.83 -12.48
C VAL A 26 11.56 -11.02 -13.44
N GLY A 27 12.47 -10.97 -14.42
CA GLY A 27 12.59 -12.05 -15.41
C GLY A 27 13.01 -13.39 -14.80
N CYS A 28 13.93 -13.39 -13.84
CA CYS A 28 14.32 -14.60 -13.12
C CYS A 28 13.16 -15.23 -12.33
N ASN A 29 12.30 -14.43 -11.69
CA ASN A 29 11.16 -14.96 -10.95
C ASN A 29 10.07 -15.52 -11.88
N VAL A 30 9.78 -14.84 -12.99
CA VAL A 30 8.79 -15.32 -13.97
C VAL A 30 9.27 -16.60 -14.65
N LEU A 31 10.54 -16.67 -15.05
CA LEU A 31 11.09 -17.82 -15.78
C LEU A 31 11.58 -18.96 -14.86
N GLY A 32 11.91 -18.67 -13.61
CA GLY A 32 12.44 -19.61 -12.62
C GLY A 32 11.40 -20.42 -11.85
N SER A 33 10.10 -20.18 -12.06
CA SER A 33 8.97 -20.93 -11.48
C SER A 33 8.84 -20.92 -9.95
N THR A 34 9.49 -20.00 -9.23
CA THR A 34 9.27 -19.77 -7.78
C THR A 34 8.05 -18.87 -7.56
N SER A 35 6.85 -19.38 -7.85
CA SER A 35 5.62 -18.58 -7.91
C SER A 35 5.23 -17.90 -6.59
N THR A 36 5.41 -18.57 -5.45
CA THR A 36 4.95 -18.03 -4.16
C THR A 36 5.73 -16.80 -3.71
N TRP A 37 7.05 -16.74 -3.95
CA TRP A 37 7.92 -15.68 -3.42
C TRP A 37 8.32 -14.62 -4.46
N GLY A 38 7.83 -14.73 -5.69
CA GLY A 38 8.20 -13.83 -6.79
C GLY A 38 7.98 -12.36 -6.47
N GLY A 39 6.79 -12.00 -5.97
CA GLY A 39 6.47 -10.63 -5.59
C GLY A 39 7.36 -10.10 -4.46
N VAL A 40 7.64 -10.94 -3.44
CA VAL A 40 8.55 -10.58 -2.33
C VAL A 40 9.98 -10.39 -2.83
N SER A 41 10.47 -11.26 -3.71
CA SER A 41 11.81 -11.16 -4.29
C SER A 41 12.00 -9.86 -5.07
N ILE A 42 11.03 -9.49 -5.91
CA ILE A 42 11.05 -8.22 -6.68
C ILE A 42 10.98 -7.01 -5.74
N ALA A 43 10.12 -7.06 -4.71
CA ALA A 43 10.02 -6.00 -3.71
C ALA A 43 11.34 -5.80 -2.93
N PHE A 44 12.01 -6.89 -2.54
CA PHE A 44 13.25 -6.81 -1.77
C PHE A 44 14.42 -6.32 -2.61
N VAL A 45 14.58 -6.74 -3.88
CA VAL A 45 15.64 -6.17 -4.73
C VAL A 45 15.44 -4.67 -4.93
N LEU A 46 14.19 -4.21 -5.07
CA LEU A 46 13.87 -2.78 -5.13
C LEU A 46 14.25 -2.07 -3.82
N MET A 47 13.79 -2.61 -2.69
CA MET A 47 14.01 -2.04 -1.36
C MET A 47 15.51 -1.92 -1.03
N VAL A 48 16.29 -2.98 -1.20
CA VAL A 48 17.73 -2.94 -0.91
C VAL A 48 18.48 -1.99 -1.85
N SER A 49 18.07 -1.92 -3.12
CA SER A 49 18.65 -0.98 -4.08
C SER A 49 18.34 0.47 -3.71
N ILE A 50 17.14 0.74 -3.21
CA ILE A 50 16.74 2.07 -2.73
C ILE A 50 17.59 2.48 -1.53
N TYR A 51 17.78 1.61 -0.53
CA TYR A 51 18.65 1.93 0.60
C TYR A 51 20.12 2.08 0.22
N ALA A 52 20.61 1.25 -0.70
CA ALA A 52 22.01 1.30 -1.14
C ALA A 52 22.33 2.57 -1.94
N MET A 53 21.39 3.07 -2.74
CA MET A 53 21.67 4.08 -3.76
C MET A 53 20.80 5.34 -3.69
N GLY A 54 19.81 5.40 -2.80
CA GLY A 54 18.89 6.55 -2.67
C GLY A 54 19.61 7.86 -2.40
N ALA A 55 20.68 7.85 -1.60
CA ALA A 55 21.52 9.02 -1.35
C ALA A 55 22.32 9.50 -2.58
N ILE A 56 22.43 8.68 -3.63
CA ILE A 56 23.16 9.02 -4.86
C ILE A 56 22.22 9.67 -5.88
N SER A 57 21.18 8.96 -6.29
CA SER A 57 20.28 9.35 -7.39
C SER A 57 18.87 9.76 -6.96
N GLY A 58 18.46 9.40 -5.74
CA GLY A 58 17.05 9.34 -5.35
C GLY A 58 16.44 7.94 -5.55
N ALA A 59 17.14 7.05 -6.28
CA ALA A 59 16.75 5.66 -6.49
C ALA A 59 15.34 5.49 -7.07
N ASN A 60 15.05 6.20 -8.17
CA ASN A 60 13.72 6.15 -8.80
C ASN A 60 13.47 4.77 -9.41
N PHE A 61 14.46 4.25 -10.15
CA PHE A 61 14.49 2.97 -10.86
C PHE A 61 13.28 2.66 -11.77
N ASN A 62 12.46 3.67 -12.04
CA ASN A 62 11.16 3.57 -12.67
C ASN A 62 10.82 4.91 -13.35
N PRO A 63 10.55 4.91 -14.67
CA PRO A 63 10.18 6.14 -15.37
C PRO A 63 8.90 6.78 -14.82
N ALA A 64 7.89 6.03 -14.37
CA ALA A 64 6.68 6.57 -13.78
C ALA A 64 6.96 7.30 -12.45
N VAL A 65 7.88 6.79 -11.64
CA VAL A 65 8.37 7.49 -10.42
C VAL A 65 9.08 8.79 -10.80
N SER A 66 9.96 8.75 -11.79
CA SER A 66 10.65 9.95 -12.27
C SER A 66 9.66 11.01 -12.79
N VAL A 67 8.66 10.59 -13.57
CA VAL A 67 7.61 11.47 -14.10
C VAL A 67 6.76 12.07 -12.97
N THR A 68 6.35 11.29 -11.96
CA THR A 68 5.57 11.82 -10.83
C THR A 68 6.33 12.94 -10.11
N LEU A 69 7.65 12.78 -9.92
CA LEU A 69 8.49 13.80 -9.29
C LEU A 69 8.60 15.05 -10.20
N GLY A 70 8.62 14.88 -11.52
CA GLY A 70 8.56 15.97 -12.49
C GLY A 70 7.24 16.76 -12.42
N ILE A 71 6.11 16.06 -12.35
CA ILE A 71 4.77 16.65 -12.25
C ILE A 71 4.63 17.41 -10.93
N SER A 72 4.97 16.78 -9.80
CA SER A 72 4.95 17.42 -8.48
C SER A 72 5.75 18.72 -8.46
N LYS A 73 6.99 18.72 -8.97
CA LYS A 73 7.81 19.93 -9.07
C LYS A 73 7.18 21.00 -9.96
N SER A 74 6.59 20.60 -11.08
CA SER A 74 5.91 21.52 -12.00
C SER A 74 4.68 22.20 -11.37
N MET A 75 4.05 21.56 -10.39
CA MET A 75 2.96 22.13 -9.61
C MET A 75 3.42 23.01 -8.43
N GLY A 76 4.74 23.20 -8.23
CA GLY A 76 5.33 23.96 -7.13
C GLY A 76 5.79 23.13 -5.92
N GLY A 77 5.68 21.81 -6.02
CA GLY A 77 6.03 20.86 -4.95
C GLY A 77 7.50 20.41 -4.99
N PRO A 78 7.88 19.44 -4.13
CA PRO A 78 9.16 18.76 -4.21
C PRO A 78 9.23 17.83 -5.44
N GLY A 79 10.44 17.62 -5.98
CA GLY A 79 10.65 16.67 -7.07
C GLY A 79 11.84 16.97 -7.98
N LEU A 80 11.78 16.49 -9.22
CA LEU A 80 12.86 16.53 -10.20
C LEU A 80 12.56 17.50 -11.33
N ASP A 81 13.58 18.14 -11.91
CA ASP A 81 13.40 18.88 -13.17
C ASP A 81 13.24 17.91 -14.36
N TRP A 82 12.52 18.35 -15.39
CA TRP A 82 12.22 17.52 -16.55
C TRP A 82 13.45 17.03 -17.33
N LYS A 83 14.58 17.73 -17.25
CA LYS A 83 15.84 17.26 -17.86
C LYS A 83 16.35 16.03 -17.11
N THR A 84 16.39 16.07 -15.79
CA THR A 84 16.74 14.92 -14.95
C THR A 84 15.75 13.76 -15.16
N VAL A 85 14.44 14.05 -15.24
CA VAL A 85 13.42 13.03 -15.53
C VAL A 85 13.72 12.31 -16.85
N GLY A 86 13.94 13.05 -17.93
CA GLY A 86 14.26 12.46 -19.24
C GLY A 86 15.54 11.63 -19.23
N GLN A 87 16.58 12.10 -18.52
CA GLN A 87 17.85 11.36 -18.38
C GLN A 87 17.68 10.06 -17.59
N TYR A 88 16.92 10.11 -16.49
CA TYR A 88 16.64 8.94 -15.66
C TYR A 88 15.79 7.93 -16.43
N SER A 89 14.70 8.36 -17.07
CA SER A 89 13.85 7.48 -17.86
C SER A 89 14.62 6.77 -18.98
N ALA A 90 15.50 7.49 -19.69
CA ALA A 90 16.32 6.89 -20.73
C ALA A 90 17.27 5.81 -20.17
N VAL A 91 17.98 6.09 -19.07
CA VAL A 91 18.94 5.12 -18.51
C VAL A 91 18.23 3.92 -17.86
N GLN A 92 17.07 4.13 -17.22
CA GLN A 92 16.23 3.07 -16.66
C GLN A 92 15.74 2.13 -17.76
N THR A 93 15.28 2.67 -18.90
CA THR A 93 14.89 1.85 -20.06
C THR A 93 16.05 1.03 -20.62
N LEU A 94 17.24 1.64 -20.78
CA LEU A 94 18.43 0.92 -21.24
C LEU A 94 18.84 -0.20 -20.29
N ALA A 95 18.74 0.06 -18.97
CA ALA A 95 18.99 -0.94 -17.95
C ALA A 95 18.00 -2.11 -18.01
N GLY A 96 16.71 -1.81 -18.20
CA GLY A 96 15.68 -2.82 -18.37
C GLY A 96 15.93 -3.73 -19.57
N ILE A 97 16.22 -3.16 -20.74
CA ILE A 97 16.55 -3.93 -21.95
C ILE A 97 17.81 -4.79 -21.72
N SER A 98 18.83 -4.25 -21.06
CA SER A 98 20.06 -4.99 -20.73
C SER A 98 19.77 -6.17 -19.80
N ALA A 99 18.93 -5.97 -18.78
CA ALA A 99 18.50 -7.02 -17.87
C ALA A 99 17.66 -8.10 -18.57
N ALA A 100 16.82 -7.70 -19.53
CA ALA A 100 16.08 -8.59 -20.39
C ALA A 100 16.95 -9.54 -21.20
N VAL A 101 18.00 -9.00 -21.83
CA VAL A 101 19.01 -9.83 -22.49
C VAL A 101 19.62 -10.83 -21.50
N CYS A 102 19.97 -10.38 -20.30
CA CYS A 102 20.56 -11.26 -19.28
C CYS A 102 19.64 -12.40 -18.83
N TYR A 103 18.37 -12.16 -18.48
CA TYR A 103 17.50 -13.27 -18.09
C TYR A 103 17.18 -14.20 -19.28
N CYS A 104 17.10 -13.68 -20.50
CA CYS A 104 16.91 -14.52 -21.68
C CYS A 104 18.12 -15.44 -21.93
N LEU A 105 19.34 -14.95 -21.71
CA LEU A 105 20.55 -15.76 -21.77
C LEU A 105 20.60 -16.80 -20.63
N LEU A 106 20.18 -16.43 -19.42
CA LEU A 106 20.17 -17.34 -18.27
C LEU A 106 19.20 -18.52 -18.44
N TYR A 107 18.02 -18.28 -19.02
CA TYR A 107 16.95 -19.28 -19.11
C TYR A 107 16.73 -19.85 -20.51
N GLY A 108 17.36 -19.29 -21.54
CA GLY A 108 17.16 -19.70 -22.94
C GLY A 108 15.76 -19.43 -23.49
N ARG A 109 14.96 -18.60 -22.80
CA ARG A 109 13.57 -18.26 -23.17
C ARG A 109 13.18 -16.87 -22.68
N SER A 110 12.13 -16.29 -23.28
CA SER A 110 11.46 -15.08 -22.83
C SER A 110 10.02 -15.37 -22.39
N PHE A 111 9.27 -14.34 -22.00
CA PHE A 111 7.83 -14.38 -21.71
C PHE A 111 7.19 -13.10 -22.27
N ASN A 112 5.93 -13.18 -22.71
CA ASN A 112 5.28 -12.06 -23.37
C ASN A 112 4.48 -11.19 -22.38
N LEU A 113 4.38 -9.89 -22.68
CA LEU A 113 3.53 -8.97 -21.93
C LEU A 113 2.11 -9.00 -22.51
N THR A 114 1.11 -9.29 -21.67
CA THR A 114 -0.31 -9.27 -22.04
C THR A 114 -1.16 -9.28 -20.76
N PRO A 115 -2.41 -8.76 -20.79
CA PRO A 115 -3.39 -9.11 -19.78
C PRO A 115 -3.46 -10.63 -19.55
N SER A 116 -3.63 -11.04 -18.30
CA SER A 116 -3.78 -12.44 -17.94
C SER A 116 -5.02 -13.06 -18.59
N GLU A 117 -5.02 -14.39 -18.73
CA GLU A 117 -6.15 -15.12 -19.28
C GLU A 117 -7.46 -14.79 -18.54
N GLY A 118 -8.52 -14.50 -19.29
CA GLY A 118 -9.82 -14.09 -18.75
C GLY A 118 -9.98 -12.58 -18.51
N PHE A 119 -8.94 -11.76 -18.71
CA PHE A 119 -8.99 -10.32 -18.51
C PHE A 119 -8.73 -9.52 -19.79
N GLY A 120 -9.43 -8.40 -19.93
CA GLY A 120 -9.24 -7.45 -21.03
C GLY A 120 -8.27 -6.32 -20.68
N TRP A 121 -8.01 -5.47 -21.66
CA TRP A 121 -7.16 -4.29 -21.53
C TRP A 121 -7.62 -3.31 -20.45
N LEU A 122 -8.93 -3.14 -20.26
CA LEU A 122 -9.44 -2.24 -19.24
C LEU A 122 -9.15 -2.76 -17.83
N ASN A 123 -9.30 -4.07 -17.60
CA ASN A 123 -9.01 -4.71 -16.31
C ASN A 123 -7.51 -4.57 -15.98
N ALA A 124 -6.65 -4.94 -16.93
CA ALA A 124 -5.21 -4.79 -16.78
C ALA A 124 -4.80 -3.32 -16.60
N GLY A 125 -5.36 -2.41 -17.39
CA GLY A 125 -5.06 -1.00 -17.31
C GLY A 125 -5.49 -0.34 -16.01
N LEU A 126 -6.63 -0.76 -15.43
CA LEU A 126 -7.02 -0.32 -14.08
C LEU A 126 -6.02 -0.81 -13.03
N CYS A 127 -5.59 -2.07 -13.09
CA CYS A 127 -4.58 -2.61 -12.19
C CYS A 127 -3.24 -1.86 -12.28
N GLU A 128 -2.73 -1.65 -13.49
CA GLU A 128 -1.47 -0.93 -13.74
C GLU A 128 -1.57 0.54 -13.32
N THR A 129 -2.69 1.21 -13.62
CA THR A 129 -2.94 2.59 -13.19
C THR A 129 -3.00 2.70 -11.66
N LEU A 130 -3.79 1.85 -10.99
CA LEU A 130 -4.03 1.94 -9.55
C LEU A 130 -2.78 1.62 -8.74
N TYR A 131 -2.04 0.57 -9.07
CA TYR A 131 -0.84 0.23 -8.29
C TYR A 131 0.38 1.08 -8.66
N THR A 132 0.47 1.62 -9.88
CA THR A 132 1.45 2.69 -10.16
C THR A 132 1.09 3.97 -9.43
N PHE A 133 -0.20 4.30 -9.32
CA PHE A 133 -0.68 5.38 -8.45
C PHE A 133 -0.21 5.15 -7.01
N VAL A 134 -0.48 3.98 -6.41
CA VAL A 134 -0.05 3.70 -5.03
C VAL A 134 1.47 3.79 -4.90
N LEU A 135 2.23 3.22 -5.83
CA LEU A 135 3.70 3.23 -5.80
C LEU A 135 4.24 4.66 -5.81
N THR A 136 3.79 5.46 -6.77
CA THR A 136 4.28 6.82 -6.95
C THR A 136 3.76 7.78 -5.88
N PHE A 137 2.53 7.55 -5.38
CA PHE A 137 1.97 8.30 -4.25
C PHE A 137 2.76 8.01 -2.96
N VAL A 138 3.10 6.74 -2.70
CA VAL A 138 3.95 6.37 -1.56
C VAL A 138 5.32 7.03 -1.71
N VAL A 139 5.98 6.96 -2.87
CA VAL A 139 7.27 7.64 -3.11
C VAL A 139 7.19 9.14 -2.80
N LEU A 140 6.16 9.84 -3.31
CA LEU A 140 5.98 11.26 -3.05
C LEU A 140 5.87 11.56 -1.55
N ASN A 141 5.11 10.74 -0.81
CA ASN A 141 4.87 10.95 0.61
C ASN A 141 6.06 10.58 1.52
N VAL A 142 6.72 9.45 1.25
CA VAL A 142 7.75 8.89 2.16
C VAL A 142 9.17 9.33 1.80
N ALA A 143 9.42 9.71 0.54
CA ALA A 143 10.74 10.14 0.09
C ALA A 143 10.77 11.62 -0.32
N ALA A 144 9.78 12.10 -1.09
CA ALA A 144 9.87 13.43 -1.70
C ALA A 144 9.34 14.58 -0.82
N ALA A 145 8.29 14.34 -0.01
CA ALA A 145 7.63 15.37 0.80
C ALA A 145 8.65 16.20 1.61
N ARG A 146 8.46 17.52 1.70
CA ARG A 146 9.50 18.43 2.20
C ARG A 146 9.91 18.12 3.65
N LYS A 147 8.97 17.62 4.46
CA LYS A 147 9.25 17.15 5.83
C LYS A 147 10.40 16.14 5.90
N ASN A 148 10.55 15.28 4.89
CA ASN A 148 11.52 14.18 4.90
C ASN A 148 12.95 14.70 4.68
N ALA A 149 13.11 15.91 4.13
CA ALA A 149 14.41 16.58 4.06
C ALA A 149 14.95 16.97 5.45
N ILE A 150 14.06 17.17 6.42
CA ILE A 150 14.37 17.62 7.78
C ILE A 150 14.34 16.41 8.74
N GLU A 151 13.23 15.70 8.80
CA GLU A 151 12.97 14.65 9.79
C GLU A 151 13.72 13.33 9.50
N ARG A 152 14.03 13.07 8.22
CA ARG A 152 14.68 11.85 7.71
C ARG A 152 14.09 10.57 8.32
N ASN A 153 13.08 10.02 7.66
CA ASN A 153 12.59 8.69 8.02
C ASN A 153 13.50 7.57 7.49
N GLU A 154 13.50 6.43 8.17
CA GLU A 154 14.24 5.23 7.78
C GLU A 154 13.35 4.23 7.01
N TYR A 155 12.03 4.41 7.02
CA TYR A 155 11.09 3.46 6.43
C TYR A 155 10.80 3.67 4.94
N TYR A 156 11.29 4.75 4.30
CA TYR A 156 10.95 5.09 2.91
C TYR A 156 11.15 3.94 1.92
N GLY A 157 12.35 3.31 1.92
CA GLY A 157 12.65 2.21 1.02
C GLY A 157 11.78 0.99 1.28
N MET A 158 11.51 0.70 2.56
CA MET A 158 10.59 -0.36 2.96
C MET A 158 9.17 -0.10 2.48
N ALA A 159 8.61 1.09 2.71
CA ALA A 159 7.27 1.45 2.29
C ALA A 159 7.10 1.32 0.77
N ILE A 160 8.08 1.78 -0.01
CA ILE A 160 8.09 1.66 -1.48
C ILE A 160 8.11 0.19 -1.90
N GLY A 161 8.98 -0.64 -1.31
CA GLY A 161 9.04 -2.08 -1.59
C GLY A 161 7.75 -2.82 -1.25
N LEU A 162 7.10 -2.46 -0.14
CA LEU A 162 5.83 -3.09 0.28
C LEU A 162 4.68 -2.81 -0.71
N VAL A 163 4.69 -1.71 -1.45
CA VAL A 163 3.73 -1.50 -2.55
C VAL A 163 3.90 -2.56 -3.64
N ILE A 164 5.13 -2.97 -3.93
CA ILE A 164 5.38 -4.01 -4.94
C ILE A 164 4.82 -5.36 -4.48
N ILE A 165 4.93 -5.69 -3.18
CA ILE A 165 4.28 -6.90 -2.63
C ILE A 165 2.75 -6.78 -2.79
N ALA A 166 2.17 -5.63 -2.44
CA ALA A 166 0.74 -5.41 -2.60
C ALA A 166 0.27 -5.61 -4.05
N GLY A 167 0.95 -4.97 -5.01
CA GLY A 167 0.61 -5.03 -6.43
C GLY A 167 0.88 -6.39 -7.08
N ALA A 168 2.01 -7.03 -6.77
CA ALA A 168 2.38 -8.31 -7.39
C ALA A 168 1.37 -9.41 -7.06
N TYR A 169 0.87 -9.46 -5.82
CA TYR A 169 -0.08 -10.48 -5.38
C TYR A 169 -1.55 -10.07 -5.56
N GLY A 170 -1.86 -8.77 -5.54
CA GLY A 170 -3.20 -8.26 -5.82
C GLY A 170 -3.50 -8.12 -7.31
N ALA A 171 -2.80 -7.20 -7.97
CA ALA A 171 -3.03 -6.85 -9.38
C ALA A 171 -2.29 -7.75 -10.39
N GLY A 172 -1.23 -8.46 -9.96
CA GLY A 172 -0.41 -9.29 -10.84
C GLY A 172 -1.18 -10.42 -11.52
N ALA A 173 -2.18 -10.99 -10.84
CA ALA A 173 -3.06 -12.02 -11.42
C ALA A 173 -3.89 -11.52 -12.62
N VAL A 174 -4.11 -10.20 -12.73
CA VAL A 174 -4.91 -9.58 -13.79
C VAL A 174 -4.03 -8.99 -14.91
N SER A 175 -2.97 -8.29 -14.52
CA SER A 175 -2.16 -7.44 -15.43
C SER A 175 -0.75 -7.94 -15.67
N GLY A 176 -0.23 -8.86 -14.85
CA GLY A 176 1.20 -9.17 -14.76
C GLY A 176 1.95 -8.23 -13.80
N GLY A 177 1.39 -7.07 -13.45
CA GLY A 177 1.89 -6.19 -12.39
C GLY A 177 3.25 -5.57 -12.68
N CYS A 178 3.37 -4.84 -13.79
CA CYS A 178 4.60 -4.16 -14.18
C CYS A 178 4.89 -2.94 -13.30
N PHE A 179 3.91 -2.05 -13.19
CA PHE A 179 3.95 -0.78 -12.45
C PHE A 179 5.16 0.10 -12.76
N ASN A 180 5.81 -0.12 -13.91
CA ASN A 180 7.10 0.44 -14.27
C ASN A 180 7.30 0.38 -15.80
N PRO A 181 7.34 1.54 -16.48
CA PRO A 181 7.55 1.59 -17.93
C PRO A 181 8.83 0.91 -18.42
N ALA A 182 9.90 0.90 -17.61
CA ALA A 182 11.13 0.20 -17.95
C ALA A 182 10.99 -1.33 -17.86
N VAL A 183 10.17 -1.84 -16.94
CA VAL A 183 9.83 -3.28 -16.86
C VAL A 183 8.96 -3.66 -18.05
N ALA A 184 7.87 -2.93 -18.31
CA ALA A 184 6.95 -3.21 -19.41
C ALA A 184 7.67 -3.24 -20.78
N LEU A 185 8.51 -2.24 -21.04
CA LEU A 185 9.29 -2.16 -22.28
C LEU A 185 10.35 -3.27 -22.37
N ALA A 186 11.03 -3.60 -21.27
CA ALA A 186 12.04 -4.67 -21.27
C ALA A 186 11.43 -6.03 -21.61
N VAL A 187 10.28 -6.36 -21.01
CA VAL A 187 9.57 -7.62 -21.28
C VAL A 187 9.18 -7.70 -22.76
N ASP A 188 8.52 -6.66 -23.28
CA ASP A 188 8.02 -6.63 -24.66
C ASP A 188 9.17 -6.67 -25.70
N VAL A 189 10.29 -5.99 -25.44
CA VAL A 189 11.50 -6.09 -26.28
C VAL A 189 12.08 -7.52 -26.25
N SER A 190 12.14 -8.16 -25.08
CA SER A 190 12.66 -9.53 -24.94
C SER A 190 11.79 -10.58 -25.63
N SER A 191 10.50 -10.30 -25.80
CA SER A 191 9.52 -11.17 -26.43
C SER A 191 9.11 -10.74 -27.82
N ALA A 192 9.81 -9.78 -28.45
CA ALA A 192 9.44 -9.19 -29.74
C ALA A 192 9.18 -10.22 -30.85
N ALA A 193 9.88 -11.37 -30.83
CA ALA A 193 9.67 -12.47 -31.78
C ALA A 193 8.29 -13.16 -31.64
N ARG A 194 7.56 -12.93 -30.54
CA ARG A 194 6.22 -13.44 -30.23
C ARG A 194 5.14 -12.37 -30.32
N GLY A 195 5.53 -11.11 -30.55
CA GLY A 195 4.67 -9.94 -30.53
C GLY A 195 5.37 -8.76 -29.86
N PHE A 196 5.10 -7.55 -30.34
CA PHE A 196 5.62 -6.29 -29.79
C PHE A 196 4.53 -5.22 -29.82
N GLY A 197 4.63 -4.23 -28.94
CA GLY A 197 3.72 -3.09 -28.83
C GLY A 197 2.80 -3.16 -27.62
N TRP A 198 2.85 -4.25 -26.85
CA TRP A 198 2.10 -4.40 -25.60
C TRP A 198 2.60 -3.45 -24.53
N CYS A 199 3.87 -3.05 -24.57
CA CYS A 199 4.42 -2.08 -23.60
C CYS A 199 3.76 -0.70 -23.71
N VAL A 200 3.29 -0.30 -24.91
CA VAL A 200 2.73 1.05 -25.15
C VAL A 200 1.51 1.33 -24.26
N PRO A 201 0.45 0.49 -24.26
CA PRO A 201 -0.68 0.71 -23.35
C PRO A 201 -0.29 0.62 -21.88
N TYR A 202 0.61 -0.29 -21.48
CA TYR A 202 1.09 -0.38 -20.09
C TYR A 202 1.75 0.92 -19.64
N VAL A 203 2.67 1.46 -20.44
CA VAL A 203 3.35 2.74 -20.18
C VAL A 203 2.31 3.85 -20.00
N LEU A 204 1.27 3.91 -20.83
CA LEU A 204 0.23 4.93 -20.71
C LEU A 204 -0.57 4.79 -19.40
N PHE A 205 -0.94 3.57 -19.01
CA PHE A 205 -1.63 3.31 -17.74
C PHE A 205 -0.77 3.66 -16.53
N GLU A 206 0.51 3.29 -16.55
CA GLU A 206 1.47 3.59 -15.49
C GLU A 206 1.68 5.11 -15.35
N LEU A 207 1.81 5.83 -16.46
CA LEU A 207 1.92 7.30 -16.45
C LEU A 207 0.62 7.98 -16.00
N ALA A 208 -0.55 7.42 -16.33
CA ALA A 208 -1.83 7.90 -15.80
C ALA A 208 -1.89 7.74 -14.26
N GLY A 209 -1.39 6.61 -13.74
CA GLY A 209 -1.23 6.39 -12.30
C GLY A 209 -0.31 7.42 -11.64
N ALA A 210 0.84 7.71 -12.26
CA ALA A 210 1.77 8.74 -11.79
C ALA A 210 1.13 10.14 -11.76
N ALA A 211 0.38 10.51 -12.80
CA ALA A 211 -0.32 11.79 -12.85
C ALA A 211 -1.39 11.91 -11.74
N ALA A 212 -2.18 10.85 -11.52
CA ALA A 212 -3.17 10.79 -10.44
C ALA A 212 -2.51 10.90 -9.06
N ALA A 213 -1.37 10.26 -8.86
CA ALA A 213 -0.61 10.31 -7.60
C ALA A 213 -0.12 11.72 -7.29
N SER A 214 0.41 12.41 -8.30
CA SER A 214 0.86 13.80 -8.15
C SER A 214 -0.31 14.73 -7.77
N ALA A 215 -1.47 14.58 -8.41
CA ALA A 215 -2.65 15.38 -8.10
C ALA A 215 -3.14 15.13 -6.66
N LEU A 216 -3.29 13.86 -6.26
CA LEU A 216 -3.75 13.52 -4.91
C LEU A 216 -2.71 13.85 -3.83
N PHE A 217 -1.41 13.77 -4.15
CA PHE A 217 -0.36 14.22 -3.25
C PHE A 217 -0.48 15.71 -2.92
N LYS A 218 -0.76 16.55 -3.92
CA LYS A 218 -1.03 17.99 -3.70
C LYS A 218 -2.24 18.25 -2.82
N LEU A 219 -3.30 17.45 -2.96
CA LEU A 219 -4.52 17.59 -2.15
C LEU A 219 -4.33 17.10 -0.71
N VAL A 220 -3.54 16.04 -0.52
CA VAL A 220 -3.23 15.46 0.79
C VAL A 220 -2.14 16.24 1.53
N ARG A 221 -1.25 16.92 0.81
CA ARG A 221 -0.15 17.74 1.37
C ARG A 221 -0.09 19.14 0.76
N PRO A 222 -1.11 19.98 0.94
CA PRO A 222 -1.09 21.36 0.44
C PRO A 222 0.13 22.15 0.96
N GLU A 223 0.66 21.83 2.14
CA GLU A 223 1.85 22.46 2.73
C GLU A 223 3.12 22.29 1.89
N ASP A 224 3.24 21.20 1.14
CA ASP A 224 4.36 20.99 0.22
C ASP A 224 4.30 21.89 -1.02
N PHE A 225 3.15 22.56 -1.22
CA PHE A 225 2.85 23.45 -2.33
C PHE A 225 2.52 24.89 -1.88
N GLY A 226 2.85 25.24 -0.63
CA GLY A 226 2.64 26.58 -0.08
C GLY A 226 1.25 26.87 0.48
N GLY A 227 0.39 25.86 0.60
CA GLY A 227 -0.89 25.93 1.30
C GLY A 227 -0.79 25.52 2.78
N GLU A 228 -1.95 25.37 3.43
CA GLU A 228 -2.06 24.92 4.82
C GLU A 228 -2.77 23.57 4.90
N ARG A 229 -2.40 22.76 5.90
CA ARG A 229 -3.07 21.49 6.20
C ARG A 229 -4.54 21.75 6.53
N SER A 230 -5.42 20.89 6.03
CA SER A 230 -6.86 21.00 6.25
C SER A 230 -7.46 19.66 6.66
N GLY A 231 -8.61 19.69 7.33
CA GLY A 231 -9.36 18.47 7.65
C GLY A 231 -9.80 17.69 6.38
N GLN A 232 -9.92 18.35 5.22
CA GLN A 232 -10.20 17.66 3.96
C GLN A 232 -9.05 16.74 3.54
N ALA A 233 -7.80 17.16 3.75
CA ALA A 233 -6.63 16.33 3.48
C ALA A 233 -6.60 15.08 4.38
N GLU A 234 -7.02 15.21 5.63
CA GLU A 234 -7.14 14.09 6.56
C GLU A 234 -8.22 13.09 6.11
N LEU A 235 -9.41 13.57 5.76
CA LEU A 235 -10.50 12.72 5.28
C LEU A 235 -10.16 12.03 3.96
N LEU A 236 -9.49 12.74 3.05
CA LEU A 236 -9.00 12.16 1.80
C LEU A 236 -7.95 11.08 2.08
N SER A 237 -7.08 11.29 3.07
CA SER A 237 -6.09 10.29 3.49
C SER A 237 -6.77 9.02 4.02
N GLU A 238 -7.76 9.17 4.89
CA GLU A 238 -8.55 8.04 5.41
C GLU A 238 -9.29 7.29 4.30
N PHE A 239 -9.91 8.02 3.37
CA PHE A 239 -10.55 7.43 2.19
C PHE A 239 -9.54 6.65 1.33
N LEU A 240 -8.40 7.25 0.97
CA LEU A 240 -7.41 6.64 0.08
C LEU A 240 -6.74 5.42 0.71
N GLY A 241 -6.38 5.49 1.99
CA GLY A 241 -5.79 4.35 2.69
C GLY A 241 -6.75 3.18 2.82
N THR A 242 -8.01 3.43 3.19
CA THR A 242 -9.03 2.36 3.22
C THR A 242 -9.35 1.84 1.82
N PHE A 243 -9.40 2.72 0.81
CA PHE A 243 -9.60 2.30 -0.58
C PHE A 243 -8.51 1.33 -1.03
N VAL A 244 -7.24 1.67 -0.82
CA VAL A 244 -6.11 0.80 -1.19
C VAL A 244 -6.15 -0.51 -0.41
N LEU A 245 -6.40 -0.47 0.90
CA LEU A 245 -6.54 -1.66 1.73
C LEU A 245 -7.62 -2.62 1.20
N VAL A 246 -8.85 -2.12 1.02
CA VAL A 246 -10.00 -2.96 0.61
C VAL A 246 -9.86 -3.43 -0.84
N LEU A 247 -9.26 -2.62 -1.72
CA LEU A 247 -8.94 -3.02 -3.08
C LEU A 247 -7.96 -4.20 -3.06
N THR A 248 -6.88 -4.10 -2.28
CA THR A 248 -5.90 -5.18 -2.14
C THR A 248 -6.52 -6.44 -1.52
N VAL A 249 -7.43 -6.31 -0.54
CA VAL A 249 -8.20 -7.46 0.00
C VAL A 249 -8.95 -8.18 -1.11
N GLY A 250 -9.80 -7.46 -1.85
CA GLY A 250 -10.66 -8.09 -2.83
C GLY A 250 -9.90 -8.71 -4.01
N LEU A 251 -8.87 -8.02 -4.50
CA LEU A 251 -8.02 -8.56 -5.57
C LEU A 251 -7.30 -9.85 -5.11
N ASN A 252 -6.74 -9.88 -3.89
CA ASN A 252 -6.06 -11.09 -3.41
C ASN A 252 -7.01 -12.27 -3.17
N VAL A 253 -8.21 -12.02 -2.63
CA VAL A 253 -9.19 -13.08 -2.38
C VAL A 253 -9.70 -13.67 -3.70
N LEU A 254 -10.07 -12.82 -4.66
CA LEU A 254 -10.57 -13.26 -5.96
C LEU A 254 -9.46 -13.93 -6.81
N ALA A 255 -8.22 -13.46 -6.70
CA ALA A 255 -7.05 -14.10 -7.31
C ALA A 255 -6.69 -15.46 -6.68
N LYS A 256 -7.23 -15.78 -5.48
CA LYS A 256 -6.73 -16.88 -4.63
C LYS A 256 -5.22 -16.78 -4.42
N SER A 257 -4.75 -15.56 -4.15
CA SER A 257 -3.34 -15.24 -4.08
C SER A 257 -2.60 -16.09 -3.03
N PRO A 258 -1.43 -16.67 -3.36
CA PRO A 258 -0.68 -17.55 -2.45
C PRO A 258 -0.09 -16.80 -1.24
N ALA A 259 -0.04 -15.46 -1.28
CA ALA A 259 0.47 -14.62 -0.21
C ALA A 259 -0.50 -13.48 0.15
N GLY A 260 -1.81 -13.74 0.09
CA GLY A 260 -2.85 -12.73 0.29
C GLY A 260 -2.71 -11.92 1.58
N ALA A 261 -2.51 -12.57 2.72
CA ALA A 261 -2.34 -11.89 4.01
C ALA A 261 -1.13 -10.94 4.03
N LEU A 262 0.00 -11.36 3.45
CA LEU A 262 1.21 -10.54 3.35
C LEU A 262 1.00 -9.35 2.40
N SER A 263 0.32 -9.57 1.26
CA SER A 263 -0.02 -8.52 0.29
C SER A 263 -0.90 -7.42 0.89
N ILE A 264 -1.96 -7.83 1.60
CA ILE A 264 -2.90 -6.91 2.27
C ILE A 264 -2.18 -6.11 3.37
N ALA A 265 -1.35 -6.78 4.18
CA ALA A 265 -0.54 -6.13 5.19
C ALA A 265 0.49 -5.14 4.59
N ALA A 266 1.08 -5.48 3.45
CA ALA A 266 2.04 -4.62 2.76
C ALA A 266 1.36 -3.35 2.21
N ALA A 267 0.16 -3.47 1.64
CA ALA A 267 -0.64 -2.32 1.22
C ALA A 267 -0.97 -1.39 2.39
N LEU A 268 -1.46 -1.97 3.50
CA LEU A 268 -1.75 -1.22 4.72
C LEU A 268 -0.52 -0.48 5.24
N THR A 269 0.60 -1.18 5.38
CA THR A 269 1.85 -0.64 5.90
C THR A 269 2.35 0.53 5.05
N ALA A 270 2.37 0.36 3.73
CA ALA A 270 2.81 1.39 2.80
C ALA A 270 1.96 2.65 2.90
N MET A 271 0.63 2.50 3.00
CA MET A 271 -0.28 3.64 3.17
C MET A 271 -0.18 4.30 4.54
N ILE A 272 0.03 3.53 5.62
CA ILE A 272 0.29 4.10 6.95
C ILE A 272 1.54 4.98 6.93
N TYR A 273 2.63 4.52 6.32
CA TYR A 273 3.84 5.33 6.21
C TYR A 273 3.66 6.56 5.31
N ALA A 274 2.81 6.46 4.28
CA ALA A 274 2.57 7.56 3.36
C ALA A 274 1.76 8.71 4.00
N VAL A 275 0.67 8.42 4.71
CA VAL A 275 -0.28 9.46 5.17
C VAL A 275 -0.56 9.43 6.67
N GLY A 276 0.15 8.62 7.45
CA GLY A 276 0.01 8.54 8.90
C GLY A 276 0.26 9.86 9.62
N ASP A 277 1.18 10.70 9.13
CA ASP A 277 1.39 12.04 9.68
C ASP A 277 0.41 13.11 9.16
N VAL A 278 -0.49 12.73 8.24
CA VAL A 278 -1.56 13.60 7.75
C VAL A 278 -2.81 13.34 8.59
N SER A 279 -3.36 12.12 8.56
CA SER A 279 -4.62 11.80 9.26
C SER A 279 -4.47 11.00 10.54
N GLY A 280 -3.31 10.37 10.79
CA GLY A 280 -3.16 9.27 11.74
C GLY A 280 -3.28 7.89 11.10
N ALA A 281 -3.70 7.81 9.83
CA ALA A 281 -3.87 6.58 9.05
C ALA A 281 -4.66 5.48 9.80
N HIS A 282 -5.85 5.80 10.29
CA HIS A 282 -6.65 4.85 11.06
C HIS A 282 -7.16 3.71 10.16
N PHE A 283 -7.69 4.08 8.98
CA PHE A 283 -8.21 3.20 7.92
C PHE A 283 -9.23 2.13 8.34
N ASN A 284 -9.70 2.22 9.57
CA ASN A 284 -10.45 1.18 10.25
C ASN A 284 -11.34 1.83 11.34
N PRO A 285 -12.67 1.66 11.26
CA PRO A 285 -13.57 2.19 12.28
C PRO A 285 -13.34 1.65 13.69
N ALA A 286 -12.90 0.39 13.84
CA ALA A 286 -12.53 -0.19 15.14
C ALA A 286 -11.27 0.44 15.73
N VAL A 287 -10.26 0.74 14.90
CA VAL A 287 -9.07 1.49 15.32
C VAL A 287 -9.43 2.92 15.70
N THR A 288 -10.27 3.59 14.90
CA THR A 288 -10.77 4.94 15.21
C THR A 288 -11.51 4.97 16.54
N LEU A 289 -12.38 3.99 16.79
CA LEU A 289 -13.05 3.81 18.08
C LEU A 289 -12.04 3.56 19.20
N ALA A 290 -11.06 2.69 19.02
CA ALA A 290 -10.06 2.38 20.04
C ALA A 290 -9.25 3.63 20.45
N ILE A 291 -8.82 4.43 19.47
CA ILE A 291 -8.10 5.69 19.73
C ILE A 291 -8.99 6.68 20.48
N LEU A 292 -10.25 6.86 20.05
CA LEU A 292 -11.19 7.75 20.73
C LEU A 292 -11.47 7.27 22.17
N ALA A 293 -11.78 5.99 22.32
CA ALA A 293 -12.11 5.35 23.60
C ALA A 293 -10.91 5.25 24.54
N SER A 294 -9.67 5.33 24.04
CA SER A 294 -8.49 5.42 24.89
C SER A 294 -8.45 6.71 25.70
N GLY A 295 -9.03 7.81 25.17
CA GLY A 295 -8.92 9.15 25.77
C GLY A 295 -7.49 9.72 25.74
N ARG A 296 -6.58 9.18 24.93
CA ARG A 296 -5.17 9.61 24.86
C ARG A 296 -4.82 10.45 23.63
N SER A 297 -5.77 10.65 22.72
CA SER A 297 -5.59 11.52 21.56
C SER A 297 -6.36 12.83 21.74
N ALA A 298 -5.64 13.91 22.02
CA ALA A 298 -6.25 15.24 22.16
C ALA A 298 -6.83 15.78 20.83
N GLN A 299 -6.36 15.27 19.70
CA GLN A 299 -6.75 15.75 18.37
C GLN A 299 -8.01 15.08 17.83
N LEU A 300 -8.40 13.92 18.38
CA LEU A 300 -9.52 13.13 17.87
C LEU A 300 -10.80 13.38 18.69
N THR A 301 -11.63 14.32 18.22
CA THR A 301 -12.98 14.53 18.78
C THR A 301 -13.96 13.47 18.28
N PRO A 302 -15.09 13.22 18.98
CA PRO A 302 -16.13 12.31 18.49
C PRO A 302 -16.66 12.65 17.10
N VAL A 303 -16.75 13.94 16.76
CA VAL A 303 -17.17 14.41 15.43
C VAL A 303 -16.11 14.09 14.39
N LYS A 304 -14.83 14.36 14.67
CA LYS A 304 -13.74 14.00 13.75
C LYS A 304 -13.67 12.48 13.53
N ALA A 305 -13.82 11.71 14.60
CA ALA A 305 -13.88 10.26 14.55
C ALA A 305 -15.03 9.75 13.65
N SER A 306 -16.24 10.32 13.76
CA SER A 306 -17.36 9.91 12.90
C SER A 306 -17.14 10.28 11.42
N MET A 307 -16.51 11.42 11.15
CA MET A 307 -16.14 11.81 9.78
C MET A 307 -15.07 10.87 9.20
N TYR A 308 -14.08 10.45 10.00
CA TYR A 308 -13.09 9.45 9.59
C TYR A 308 -13.76 8.12 9.26
N VAL A 309 -14.66 7.64 10.13
CA VAL A 309 -15.42 6.40 9.88
C VAL A 309 -16.22 6.50 8.58
N ALA A 310 -16.87 7.63 8.32
CA ALA A 310 -17.59 7.84 7.07
C ALA A 310 -16.65 7.79 5.84
N ALA A 311 -15.50 8.47 5.90
CA ALA A 311 -14.50 8.43 4.83
C ALA A 311 -13.96 7.02 4.57
N GLN A 312 -13.68 6.26 5.63
CA GLN A 312 -13.21 4.88 5.56
C GLN A 312 -14.27 3.97 4.91
N ILE A 313 -15.53 4.06 5.36
CA ILE A 313 -16.64 3.27 4.79
C ILE A 313 -16.85 3.59 3.31
N CYS A 314 -16.82 4.88 2.94
CA CYS A 314 -16.88 5.29 1.53
C CYS A 314 -15.70 4.73 0.72
N GLY A 315 -14.48 4.80 1.26
CA GLY A 315 -13.28 4.22 0.62
C GLY A 315 -13.41 2.72 0.41
N GLY A 316 -13.91 2.00 1.41
CA GLY A 316 -14.15 0.57 1.33
C GLY A 316 -15.20 0.17 0.30
N ILE A 317 -16.33 0.88 0.23
CA ILE A 317 -17.39 0.61 -0.76
C ILE A 317 -16.89 0.88 -2.19
N VAL A 318 -16.18 2.00 -2.41
CA VAL A 318 -15.64 2.35 -3.74
C VAL A 318 -14.57 1.35 -4.18
N ALA A 319 -13.70 0.92 -3.26
CA ALA A 319 -12.72 -0.13 -3.53
C ALA A 319 -13.39 -1.47 -3.84
N ALA A 320 -14.49 -1.79 -3.15
CA ALA A 320 -15.22 -3.01 -3.39
C ALA A 320 -15.89 -3.05 -4.75
N ALA A 321 -16.53 -1.95 -5.15
CA ALA A 321 -17.01 -1.78 -6.51
C ALA A 321 -15.87 -1.91 -7.54
N MET A 322 -14.69 -1.36 -7.24
CA MET A 322 -13.55 -1.40 -8.15
C MET A 322 -12.99 -2.82 -8.35
N TYR A 323 -12.74 -3.60 -7.28
CA TYR A 323 -12.26 -4.98 -7.48
C TYR A 323 -13.33 -5.84 -8.16
N THR A 324 -14.62 -5.63 -7.86
CA THR A 324 -15.71 -6.36 -8.52
C THR A 324 -15.77 -6.04 -10.01
N PHE A 325 -15.57 -4.78 -10.39
CA PHE A 325 -15.46 -4.40 -11.80
C PHE A 325 -14.24 -5.06 -12.47
N ILE A 326 -13.06 -4.99 -11.84
CA ILE A 326 -11.83 -5.62 -12.36
C ILE A 326 -12.02 -7.13 -12.55
N TYR A 327 -12.74 -7.80 -11.65
CA TYR A 327 -13.05 -9.23 -11.72
C TYR A 327 -14.39 -9.56 -12.39
N VAL A 328 -14.87 -8.67 -13.27
CA VAL A 328 -16.02 -8.94 -14.17
C VAL A 328 -17.27 -9.37 -13.40
N GLY A 329 -17.57 -8.67 -12.31
CA GLY A 329 -18.74 -8.91 -11.47
C GLY A 329 -18.56 -9.96 -10.37
N GLN A 330 -17.40 -10.60 -10.25
CA GLN A 330 -17.18 -11.56 -9.17
C GLN A 330 -17.08 -10.87 -7.81
N THR A 331 -17.65 -11.53 -6.80
CA THR A 331 -17.66 -11.12 -5.39
C THR A 331 -17.42 -12.33 -4.50
N PHE A 332 -17.28 -12.11 -3.20
CA PHE A 332 -17.15 -13.17 -2.21
C PHE A 332 -17.90 -12.79 -0.93
N PRO A 333 -18.47 -13.76 -0.19
CA PRO A 333 -19.22 -13.48 1.02
C PRO A 333 -18.33 -13.30 2.25
N LEU A 334 -18.84 -12.59 3.25
CA LEU A 334 -18.38 -12.70 4.64
C LEU A 334 -19.04 -13.90 5.31
N GLY A 335 -18.30 -14.57 6.18
CA GLY A 335 -18.85 -15.65 7.00
C GLY A 335 -17.81 -16.70 7.37
N PRO A 336 -18.23 -17.74 8.09
CA PRO A 336 -17.35 -18.85 8.43
C PRO A 336 -16.78 -19.53 7.18
N VAL A 337 -15.47 -19.78 7.19
CA VAL A 337 -14.71 -20.40 6.10
C VAL A 337 -14.47 -21.88 6.40
N ALA A 338 -14.45 -22.72 5.35
CA ALA A 338 -14.06 -24.13 5.41
C ALA A 338 -14.79 -24.98 6.48
N GLY A 339 -16.09 -24.72 6.72
CA GLY A 339 -16.89 -25.46 7.70
C GLY A 339 -16.74 -24.99 9.15
N SER A 340 -16.06 -23.86 9.38
CA SER A 340 -16.01 -23.21 10.69
C SER A 340 -17.39 -22.76 11.16
N THR A 341 -17.54 -22.53 12.46
CA THR A 341 -18.77 -22.05 13.09
C THR A 341 -18.74 -20.54 13.32
N TRP A 342 -19.91 -19.94 13.54
CA TRP A 342 -20.01 -18.54 13.95
C TRP A 342 -19.33 -18.26 15.30
N SER A 343 -19.28 -19.21 16.23
CA SER A 343 -18.54 -19.01 17.49
C SER A 343 -17.03 -18.91 17.26
N GLN A 344 -16.48 -19.63 16.27
CA GLN A 344 -15.08 -19.48 15.88
C GLN A 344 -14.84 -18.11 15.22
N VAL A 345 -15.77 -17.62 14.38
CA VAL A 345 -15.70 -16.27 13.80
C VAL A 345 -15.72 -15.18 14.88
N VAL A 346 -16.60 -15.30 15.87
CA VAL A 346 -16.69 -14.36 17.02
C VAL A 346 -15.34 -14.21 17.71
N VAL A 347 -14.71 -15.34 18.06
CA VAL A 347 -13.41 -15.35 18.75
C VAL A 347 -12.32 -14.78 17.85
N ALA A 348 -12.29 -15.20 16.58
CA ALA A 348 -11.28 -14.78 15.61
C ALA A 348 -11.29 -13.26 15.38
N GLU A 349 -12.43 -12.71 14.95
CA GLU A 349 -12.55 -11.29 14.62
C GLU A 349 -12.35 -10.38 15.83
N ALA A 350 -12.89 -10.76 17.01
CA ALA A 350 -12.72 -9.95 18.22
C ALA A 350 -11.25 -9.92 18.71
N ILE A 351 -10.56 -11.07 18.76
CA ILE A 351 -9.19 -11.15 19.29
C ILE A 351 -8.18 -10.48 18.37
N PHE A 352 -8.27 -10.69 17.06
CA PHE A 352 -7.28 -10.13 16.14
C PHE A 352 -7.56 -8.65 15.83
N THR A 353 -8.81 -8.18 15.94
CA THR A 353 -9.09 -6.74 15.93
C THR A 353 -8.62 -6.07 17.22
N PHE A 354 -8.76 -6.76 18.37
CA PHE A 354 -8.13 -6.34 19.62
C PHE A 354 -6.62 -6.21 19.44
N LEU A 355 -5.94 -7.23 18.90
CA LEU A 355 -4.48 -7.19 18.68
C LEU A 355 -4.08 -5.98 17.82
N LEU A 356 -4.74 -5.80 16.68
CA LEU A 356 -4.49 -4.67 15.77
C LEU A 356 -4.68 -3.32 16.49
N SER A 357 -5.83 -3.13 17.13
CA SER A 357 -6.18 -1.88 17.80
C SER A 357 -5.28 -1.59 19.01
N PHE A 358 -4.93 -2.62 19.77
CA PHE A 358 -4.03 -2.51 20.92
C PHE A 358 -2.62 -2.13 20.47
N VAL A 359 -2.10 -2.75 19.42
CA VAL A 359 -0.79 -2.39 18.86
C VAL A 359 -0.80 -0.95 18.34
N VAL A 360 -1.86 -0.51 17.65
CA VAL A 360 -1.98 0.90 17.23
C VAL A 360 -1.88 1.84 18.44
N LEU A 361 -2.62 1.57 19.52
CA LEU A 361 -2.56 2.39 20.73
C LEU A 361 -1.14 2.44 21.32
N CYS A 362 -0.46 1.31 21.40
CA CYS A 362 0.92 1.23 21.90
C CYS A 362 1.91 2.00 21.01
N VAL A 363 1.93 1.73 19.70
CA VAL A 363 3.03 2.19 18.84
C VAL A 363 2.79 3.54 18.19
N ALA A 364 1.54 4.04 18.17
CA ALA A 364 1.17 5.30 17.54
C ALA A 364 0.58 6.33 18.51
N VAL A 365 -0.02 5.92 19.63
CA VAL A 365 -0.70 6.83 20.57
C VAL A 365 0.05 7.02 21.89
N SER A 366 0.61 5.95 22.47
CA SER A 366 1.29 6.00 23.77
C SER A 366 2.41 7.04 23.80
N SER A 367 2.53 7.78 24.89
CA SER A 367 3.65 8.71 25.06
C SER A 367 4.97 7.97 25.31
N ARG A 368 4.90 6.75 25.86
CA ARG A 368 6.04 5.93 26.28
C ARG A 368 6.52 4.94 25.23
N THR A 369 5.59 4.25 24.56
CA THR A 369 5.90 3.14 23.65
C THR A 369 5.76 3.49 22.17
N LYS A 370 5.36 4.73 21.83
CA LYS A 370 5.32 5.19 20.44
C LYS A 370 6.63 4.97 19.72
N SER A 371 6.54 4.51 18.48
CA SER A 371 7.69 4.32 17.60
C SER A 371 7.64 5.31 16.45
N SER A 372 8.74 6.01 16.19
CA SER A 372 8.85 6.94 15.05
C SER A 372 9.15 6.25 13.71
N GLN A 373 9.73 5.05 13.75
CA GLN A 373 10.21 4.35 12.53
C GLN A 373 9.50 3.02 12.27
N MET A 374 9.05 2.32 13.31
CA MET A 374 8.53 0.95 13.19
C MET A 374 7.01 0.86 13.28
N PHE A 375 6.31 1.96 13.59
CA PHE A 375 4.87 1.96 13.84
C PHE A 375 4.07 1.31 12.71
N GLY A 376 4.31 1.70 11.45
CA GLY A 376 3.60 1.16 10.30
C GLY A 376 3.85 -0.34 10.10
N LEU A 377 5.10 -0.78 10.26
CA LEU A 377 5.46 -2.19 10.12
C LEU A 377 4.81 -3.03 11.23
N LEU A 378 4.80 -2.55 12.48
CA LEU A 378 4.20 -3.26 13.60
C LEU A 378 2.68 -3.38 13.41
N ILE A 379 2.01 -2.31 12.99
CA ILE A 379 0.56 -2.31 12.70
C ILE A 379 0.24 -3.25 11.53
N GLY A 380 0.99 -3.19 10.42
CA GLY A 380 0.83 -4.10 9.29
C GLY A 380 1.12 -5.56 9.64
N SER A 381 2.08 -5.80 10.52
CA SER A 381 2.41 -7.15 11.01
C SER A 381 1.22 -7.79 11.74
N CYS A 382 0.38 -7.02 12.44
CA CYS A 382 -0.86 -7.53 13.02
C CYS A 382 -1.82 -8.09 11.96
N VAL A 383 -1.92 -7.46 10.79
CA VAL A 383 -2.74 -7.95 9.67
C VAL A 383 -2.14 -9.20 9.04
N THR A 384 -0.80 -9.30 8.95
CA THR A 384 -0.14 -10.54 8.53
C THR A 384 -0.49 -11.68 9.49
N VAL A 385 -0.35 -11.42 10.80
CA VAL A 385 -0.63 -12.39 11.87
C VAL A 385 -2.10 -12.81 11.83
N GLY A 386 -3.05 -11.88 11.75
CA GLY A 386 -4.48 -12.19 11.64
C GLY A 386 -4.84 -12.95 10.36
N GLY A 387 -4.38 -12.47 9.20
CA GLY A 387 -4.68 -13.12 7.92
C GLY A 387 -4.21 -14.57 7.85
N PHE A 388 -3.03 -14.88 8.39
CA PHE A 388 -2.53 -16.27 8.44
C PHE A 388 -3.14 -17.10 9.57
N ALA A 389 -3.40 -16.52 10.74
CA ALA A 389 -3.91 -17.28 11.88
C ALA A 389 -5.40 -17.61 11.77
N ILE A 390 -6.21 -16.70 11.22
CA ILE A 390 -7.68 -16.81 11.23
C ILE A 390 -8.34 -16.64 9.86
N GLY A 391 -7.59 -16.36 8.79
CA GLY A 391 -8.16 -16.22 7.44
C GLY A 391 -8.93 -17.46 6.99
N GLY A 392 -8.48 -18.66 7.37
CA GLY A 392 -9.19 -19.92 7.11
C GLY A 392 -10.42 -20.19 7.99
N ILE A 393 -10.71 -19.30 8.95
CA ILE A 393 -11.83 -19.41 9.90
C ILE A 393 -12.91 -18.37 9.59
N SER A 394 -12.55 -17.08 9.55
CA SER A 394 -13.48 -15.95 9.36
C SER A 394 -13.22 -15.14 8.09
N GLY A 395 -12.15 -15.45 7.35
CA GLY A 395 -11.63 -14.56 6.31
C GLY A 395 -10.73 -13.45 6.85
N GLY A 396 -10.70 -13.20 8.17
CA GLY A 396 -9.80 -12.24 8.82
C GLY A 396 -10.04 -10.79 8.39
N SER A 397 -11.28 -10.30 8.56
CA SER A 397 -11.66 -8.95 8.10
C SER A 397 -11.04 -7.85 8.96
N LEU A 398 -11.13 -7.99 10.29
CA LEU A 398 -10.48 -7.15 11.30
C LEU A 398 -10.81 -5.66 11.24
N ASN A 399 -11.78 -5.27 10.43
CA ASN A 399 -12.00 -3.89 10.02
C ASN A 399 -13.45 -3.70 9.51
N PRO A 400 -14.27 -2.89 10.19
CA PRO A 400 -15.65 -2.64 9.76
C PRO A 400 -15.76 -2.05 8.35
N ALA A 401 -14.78 -1.28 7.88
CA ALA A 401 -14.77 -0.75 6.51
C ALA A 401 -14.46 -1.82 5.45
N VAL A 402 -13.62 -2.81 5.78
CA VAL A 402 -13.41 -4.01 4.94
C VAL A 402 -14.68 -4.85 4.92
N SER A 403 -15.26 -5.12 6.08
CA SER A 403 -16.50 -5.87 6.25
C SER A 403 -17.66 -5.25 5.45
N VAL A 404 -17.89 -3.94 5.61
CA VAL A 404 -18.94 -3.23 4.87
C VAL A 404 -18.66 -3.22 3.37
N GLY A 405 -17.41 -2.98 2.94
CA GLY A 405 -17.04 -3.04 1.52
C GLY A 405 -17.38 -4.41 0.89
N ILE A 406 -16.93 -5.50 1.50
CA ILE A 406 -17.17 -6.87 1.01
C ILE A 406 -18.67 -7.15 0.92
N ALA A 407 -19.44 -6.86 1.98
CA ALA A 407 -20.86 -7.13 1.98
C ALA A 407 -21.62 -6.26 0.97
N SER A 408 -21.23 -4.98 0.80
CA SER A 408 -21.80 -4.09 -0.21
C SER A 408 -21.59 -4.61 -1.63
N ALA A 409 -20.38 -5.06 -1.98
CA ALA A 409 -20.15 -5.68 -3.28
C ALA A 409 -20.94 -6.98 -3.42
N ASN A 410 -20.96 -7.82 -2.39
CA ASN A 410 -21.61 -9.12 -2.44
C ASN A 410 -23.15 -9.04 -2.59
N LEU A 411 -23.78 -7.91 -2.25
CA LEU A 411 -25.20 -7.66 -2.56
C LEU A 411 -25.51 -7.81 -4.05
N LEU A 412 -24.56 -7.45 -4.94
CA LEU A 412 -24.72 -7.56 -6.39
C LEU A 412 -24.98 -9.01 -6.85
N ASN A 413 -24.50 -9.98 -6.07
CA ASN A 413 -24.61 -11.42 -6.36
C ASN A 413 -25.54 -12.13 -5.36
N GLY A 414 -26.50 -11.41 -4.77
CA GLY A 414 -27.50 -11.99 -3.84
C GLY A 414 -26.98 -12.25 -2.43
N GLY A 415 -25.84 -11.67 -2.06
CA GLY A 415 -25.29 -11.71 -0.71
C GLY A 415 -26.14 -10.96 0.32
N LEU A 416 -25.80 -11.13 1.60
CA LEU A 416 -26.55 -10.55 2.72
C LEU A 416 -25.73 -9.49 3.44
N PHE A 417 -26.24 -8.25 3.46
CA PHE A 417 -25.52 -7.12 4.08
C PHE A 417 -25.39 -7.23 5.60
N TYR A 418 -26.33 -7.90 6.28
CA TYR A 418 -26.30 -7.99 7.75
C TYR A 418 -25.06 -8.74 8.28
N THR A 419 -24.38 -9.52 7.45
CA THR A 419 -23.11 -10.16 7.83
C THR A 419 -22.04 -9.12 8.16
N ALA A 420 -21.99 -8.00 7.44
CA ALA A 420 -21.10 -6.88 7.79
C ALA A 420 -21.45 -6.25 9.13
N LEU A 421 -22.74 -6.22 9.52
CA LEU A 421 -23.14 -5.69 10.83
C LEU A 421 -22.66 -6.59 11.97
N ILE A 422 -22.73 -7.92 11.77
CA ILE A 422 -22.20 -8.89 12.74
C ILE A 422 -20.68 -8.71 12.88
N TYR A 423 -19.94 -8.71 11.77
CA TYR A 423 -18.49 -8.51 11.79
C TYR A 423 -18.12 -7.16 12.42
N SER A 424 -18.79 -6.08 12.02
CA SER A 424 -18.54 -4.75 12.57
C SER A 424 -18.74 -4.70 14.08
N ALA A 425 -19.78 -5.36 14.61
CA ALA A 425 -20.00 -5.44 16.05
C ALA A 425 -18.86 -6.17 16.78
N LEU A 426 -18.35 -7.27 16.21
CA LEU A 426 -17.22 -8.04 16.75
C LEU A 426 -15.92 -7.24 16.72
N GLU A 427 -15.64 -6.59 15.60
CA GLU A 427 -14.44 -5.77 15.37
C GLU A 427 -14.44 -4.54 16.30
N LEU A 428 -15.57 -3.82 16.41
CA LEU A 428 -15.73 -2.70 17.33
C LEU A 428 -15.60 -3.15 18.80
N THR A 429 -16.08 -4.35 19.14
CA THR A 429 -15.89 -4.94 20.47
C THR A 429 -14.40 -5.19 20.74
N GLY A 430 -13.67 -5.78 19.80
CA GLY A 430 -12.21 -5.96 19.89
C GLY A 430 -11.47 -4.63 20.09
N GLY A 431 -11.83 -3.60 19.33
CA GLY A 431 -11.27 -2.25 19.46
C GLY A 431 -11.57 -1.59 20.82
N ALA A 432 -12.79 -1.75 21.33
CA ALA A 432 -13.18 -1.23 22.64
C ALA A 432 -12.45 -1.93 23.79
N ILE A 433 -12.29 -3.27 23.72
CA ILE A 433 -11.51 -4.04 24.69
C ILE A 433 -10.04 -3.59 24.64
N ALA A 434 -9.49 -3.33 23.44
CA ALA A 434 -8.12 -2.84 23.29
C ALA A 434 -7.90 -1.51 24.00
N ALA A 435 -8.83 -0.56 23.87
CA ALA A 435 -8.78 0.70 24.60
C ALA A 435 -8.81 0.51 26.13
N GLY A 436 -9.66 -0.40 26.63
CA GLY A 436 -9.73 -0.74 28.06
C GLY A 436 -8.41 -1.33 28.58
N VAL A 437 -7.87 -2.33 27.90
CA VAL A 437 -6.59 -2.97 28.28
C VAL A 437 -5.43 -1.99 28.16
N PHE A 438 -5.42 -1.14 27.15
CA PHE A 438 -4.41 -0.08 26.99
C PHE A 438 -4.43 0.89 28.17
N ARG A 439 -5.60 1.34 28.61
CA ARG A 439 -5.74 2.21 29.79
C ARG A 439 -5.18 1.58 31.07
N LEU A 440 -5.35 0.26 31.23
CA LEU A 440 -4.84 -0.48 32.39
C LEU A 440 -3.33 -0.74 32.32
N THR A 441 -2.80 -1.01 31.13
CA THR A 441 -1.38 -1.37 30.94
C THR A 441 -0.46 -0.16 30.74
N HIS A 442 -1.02 0.98 30.34
CA HIS A 442 -0.31 2.23 30.06
C HIS A 442 -0.84 3.37 30.95
N ASP A 443 -1.08 3.09 32.23
CA ASP A 443 -1.40 4.10 33.24
C ASP A 443 -0.30 5.17 33.37
N VAL A 444 0.95 4.83 32.98
CA VAL A 444 2.08 5.75 32.88
C VAL A 444 1.87 6.92 31.93
N ASP A 445 0.94 6.79 30.97
CA ASP A 445 0.58 7.87 30.04
C ASP A 445 -0.39 8.90 30.66
N LEU A 446 -0.78 8.72 31.92
CA LEU A 446 -1.60 9.65 32.70
C LEU A 446 -0.74 10.64 33.48
N ASP A 447 -1.24 11.87 33.62
CA ASP A 447 -0.70 12.79 34.63
C ASP A 447 -1.08 12.33 36.06
N SER A 448 -0.41 12.91 37.07
CA SER A 448 -0.62 12.55 38.48
C SER A 448 -2.07 12.75 38.96
N ALA A 449 -2.78 13.76 38.42
CA ALA A 449 -4.15 14.08 38.84
C ALA A 449 -5.18 13.11 38.23
N GLU A 450 -4.92 12.61 37.02
CA GLU A 450 -5.75 11.57 36.43
C GLU A 450 -5.52 10.19 37.06
N LYS A 451 -4.30 9.91 37.56
CA LYS A 451 -4.03 8.67 38.32
C LYS A 451 -4.83 8.61 39.62
N GLU A 452 -4.91 9.70 40.36
CA GLU A 452 -5.69 9.76 41.61
C GLU A 452 -7.19 9.49 41.40
N LYS A 453 -7.75 9.84 40.23
CA LYS A 453 -9.15 9.56 39.88
C LYS A 453 -9.45 8.12 39.48
N LEU A 454 -8.44 7.32 39.12
CA LEU A 454 -8.61 5.91 38.75
C LEU A 454 -8.52 4.96 39.95
N VAL A 455 -7.89 5.43 41.04
CA VAL A 455 -7.71 4.66 42.28
C VAL A 455 -8.83 4.98 43.30
N ALA A 456 -9.57 6.08 43.08
CA ALA A 456 -10.78 6.45 43.82
C ALA A 456 -12.04 5.86 43.17
#